data_AF-A0A0F2T327-F1
#
_entry.id   AF-A0A0F2T327-F1
#
_cell.length_a   1.000
_cell.length_b   1.000
_cell.length_c   1.000
_cell.angle_alpha   90.00
_cell.angle_beta   90.00
_cell.angle_gamma   90.00
#
_symmetry.space_group_name_H-M   'P 1'
#
loop_
_entity.id
_entity.type
_entity.pdbx_description
1 polymer ?
#
loop_
_entity_poly.entity_id
_entity_poly.type
_entity_poly.pdbx_seq_one_letter_code
_entity_poly.pdbx_strand_id
1 'polypeptide(L)' 'VQFQYKMRANRIDGLVPASPQFMRPRIQGITTETGERIDVVYTDPECSRVNNHMPASEDTNSMACIPVHWYLPG' A
#
# COMPACT_ATOMS: atom_id res chain seq x y z
N VAL A 1 13.37 18.23 -13.16
CA VAL A 1 12.47 17.09 -12.85
C VAL A 1 11.65 17.40 -11.59
N GLN A 2 10.35 17.13 -11.58
CA GLN A 2 9.48 17.27 -10.40
C GLN A 2 8.84 15.92 -10.06
N PHE A 3 8.73 15.62 -8.76
CA PHE A 3 8.07 14.42 -8.26
C PHE A 3 6.89 14.78 -7.37
N GLN A 4 5.78 14.07 -7.55
CA GLN A 4 4.57 14.18 -6.75
C GLN A 4 4.33 12.85 -6.04
N TYR A 5 3.84 12.91 -4.80
CA TYR A 5 3.54 11.72 -4.01
C TYR A 5 2.14 11.80 -3.41
N LYS A 6 1.57 10.63 -3.14
CA LYS A 6 0.39 10.46 -2.30
C LYS A 6 0.70 9.52 -1.15
N MET A 7 0.20 9.85 0.04
CA MET A 7 0.33 8.97 1.21
C MET A 7 -0.64 7.80 1.06
N ARG A 8 -0.15 6.57 1.24
CA ARG A 8 -0.99 5.36 1.30
C ARG A 8 -0.63 4.51 2.50
N ALA A 9 -1.60 3.81 3.06
CA ALA A 9 -1.36 2.86 4.14
C ALA A 9 -0.48 1.70 3.64
N ASN A 10 0.51 1.32 4.44
CA ASN A 10 1.39 0.17 4.20
C ASN A 10 0.99 -1.02 5.09
N ARG A 11 -0.31 -1.20 5.31
CA ARG A 11 -0.90 -2.28 6.10
C ARG A 11 -2.35 -2.49 5.70
N ILE A 12 -2.84 -3.71 5.94
CA ILE A 12 -4.25 -4.06 5.84
C ILE A 12 -5.01 -3.45 7.04
N ASP A 13 -6.31 -3.22 6.86
CA ASP A 13 -7.22 -2.72 7.89
C ASP A 13 -7.54 -3.79 8.97
N GLY A 14 -8.45 -3.46 9.91
CA GLY A 14 -9.05 -4.42 10.84
C GLY A 14 -8.16 -4.98 11.96
N LEU A 15 -6.98 -4.41 12.21
CA LEU A 15 -6.16 -4.75 13.41
C LEU A 15 -6.73 -4.04 14.66
N VAL A 16 -7.01 -4.78 15.73
CA VAL A 16 -7.46 -4.23 17.04
C VAL A 16 -6.67 -4.88 18.18
N PRO A 17 -6.04 -4.11 19.10
CA PRO A 17 -5.91 -2.65 19.05
C PRO A 17 -5.02 -2.23 17.88
N ALA A 18 -5.48 -1.25 17.10
CA ALA A 18 -4.71 -0.76 15.97
C ALA A 18 -3.53 0.07 16.48
N SER A 19 -2.31 -0.34 16.18
CA SER A 19 -1.22 0.65 16.08
C SER A 19 -1.63 1.73 15.07
N PRO A 20 -1.14 2.98 15.13
CA PRO A 20 -1.44 3.99 14.12
C PRO A 20 -1.22 3.49 12.69
N GLN A 21 -2.00 4.00 11.73
CA GLN A 21 -1.80 3.62 10.34
C GLN A 21 -0.43 4.07 9.86
N PHE A 22 0.38 3.11 9.43
CA PHE A 22 1.69 3.38 8.90
C PHE A 22 1.56 3.84 7.44
N MET A 23 1.51 5.15 7.26
CA MET A 23 1.40 5.79 5.95
C MET A 23 2.77 5.93 5.32
N ARG A 24 2.91 5.51 4.06
CA ARG A 24 4.14 5.69 3.28
C ARG A 24 3.85 6.49 2.00
N PRO A 25 4.76 7.40 1.60
CA PRO A 25 4.63 8.07 0.31
C PRO A 25 4.75 7.04 -0.82
N ARG A 26 3.92 7.22 -1.85
CA ARG A 26 3.95 6.50 -3.12
C ARG A 26 4.02 7.52 -4.24
N ILE A 27 4.85 7.28 -5.23
CA ILE A 27 4.99 8.17 -6.37
C ILE A 27 3.65 8.26 -7.11
N GLN A 28 3.18 9.46 -7.41
CA GLN A 28 1.91 9.67 -8.10
C GLN A 28 2.10 10.33 -9.45
N GLY A 29 3.12 11.19 -9.57
CA GLY A 29 3.40 11.93 -10.79
C GLY A 29 4.87 12.24 -10.92
N ILE A 30 5.36 12.22 -12.15
CA ILE A 30 6.72 12.62 -12.53
C ILE A 30 6.59 13.61 -13.67
N THR A 31 7.20 14.79 -13.52
CA THR A 31 7.38 15.73 -14.62
C THR A 31 8.86 15.73 -15.02
N THR A 32 9.15 15.34 -16.25
CA THR A 32 10.52 15.24 -16.78
C THR A 32 11.11 16.63 -17.06
N GLU A 33 12.40 16.69 -17.40
CA GLU A 33 13.08 17.95 -17.71
C GLU A 33 12.53 18.63 -18.97
N THR A 34 12.00 17.85 -19.90
CA THR A 34 11.39 18.33 -21.15
C THR A 34 9.91 18.66 -21.01
N GLY A 35 9.34 18.52 -19.80
CA GLY A 35 7.94 18.84 -19.51
C GLY A 35 6.94 17.70 -19.73
N GLU A 36 7.40 16.49 -20.06
CA GLU A 36 6.53 15.31 -20.14
C GLU A 36 5.98 14.96 -18.75
N ARG A 37 4.71 14.54 -18.67
CA ARG A 37 4.05 14.12 -17.44
C ARG A 37 3.75 12.63 -17.48
N ILE A 38 4.23 11.92 -16.46
CA ILE A 38 3.96 10.50 -16.21
C ILE A 38 3.11 10.40 -14.94
N ASP A 39 1.90 9.86 -15.04
CA ASP A 39 1.03 9.60 -13.89
C ASP A 39 1.09 8.12 -13.48
N VAL A 40 1.26 7.86 -12.18
CA VAL A 40 1.34 6.51 -11.61
C VAL A 40 0.06 6.22 -10.84
N VAL A 41 -0.76 5.34 -11.41
CA VAL A 41 -2.03 4.90 -10.83
C VAL A 41 -1.83 3.56 -10.14
N TYR A 42 -2.17 3.51 -8.86
CA TYR A 42 -2.21 2.26 -8.09
C TYR A 42 -3.64 1.82 -7.92
N THR A 43 -3.86 0.50 -7.94
CA THR A 43 -5.11 -0.12 -7.50
C THR A 43 -5.38 0.17 -6.03
N ASP A 44 -6.65 0.17 -5.65
CA ASP A 44 -7.05 0.21 -4.25
C ASP A 44 -6.62 -1.05 -3.49
N PRO A 45 -6.48 -0.98 -2.14
CA PRO A 45 -6.13 -2.15 -1.36
C PRO A 45 -7.17 -3.25 -1.60
N GLU A 46 -6.72 -4.37 -2.15
CA GLU A 46 -7.60 -5.51 -2.39
C GLU A 46 -8.01 -6.14 -1.07
N CYS A 47 -7.03 -6.42 -0.20
CA CYS A 47 -7.25 -7.22 0.99
C CYS A 47 -7.74 -6.37 2.17
N SER A 48 -8.76 -6.87 2.86
CA SER A 48 -9.41 -6.22 4.00
C SER A 48 -9.86 -7.26 5.02
N ARG A 49 -9.42 -7.10 6.28
CA ARG A 49 -9.93 -7.87 7.41
C ARG A 49 -11.33 -7.44 7.82
N VAL A 50 -11.66 -6.16 7.64
CA VAL A 50 -13.00 -5.63 7.96
C VAL A 50 -14.05 -6.23 7.01
N ASN A 51 -13.71 -6.39 5.74
CA ASN A 51 -14.62 -6.92 4.72
C ASN A 51 -14.50 -8.44 4.53
N ASN A 52 -13.76 -9.16 5.39
CA ASN A 52 -13.47 -10.59 5.24
C ASN A 52 -12.93 -10.98 3.84
N HIS A 53 -12.11 -10.10 3.25
CA HIS A 53 -11.49 -10.31 1.94
C HIS A 53 -9.99 -10.52 2.12
N MET A 54 -9.62 -11.75 2.48
CA MET A 54 -8.25 -12.17 2.77
C MET A 54 -7.98 -13.53 2.13
N PRO A 55 -6.74 -13.83 1.72
CA PRO A 55 -6.37 -15.16 1.26
C PRO A 55 -6.50 -16.15 2.42
N ALA A 56 -6.86 -17.39 2.11
CA ALA A 56 -7.06 -18.44 3.11
C ALA A 56 -5.78 -18.74 3.92
N SER A 57 -4.63 -18.60 3.28
CA SER A 57 -3.31 -18.74 3.88
C SER A 57 -2.29 -17.90 3.10
N GLU A 58 -1.11 -17.67 3.68
CA GLU A 58 -0.02 -16.95 3.02
C GLU A 58 0.50 -17.71 1.79
N ASP A 59 0.60 -19.04 1.88
CA ASP A 59 1.11 -19.91 0.80
C ASP A 59 0.20 -19.93 -0.42
N THR A 60 -1.09 -19.65 -0.24
CA THR A 60 -2.10 -19.64 -1.32
C THR A 60 -2.50 -18.22 -1.72
N ASN A 61 -1.69 -17.21 -1.42
CA ASN A 61 -2.02 -15.82 -1.72
C ASN A 61 -1.87 -15.52 -3.22
N SER A 62 -2.98 -15.49 -3.94
CA SER A 62 -3.08 -15.04 -5.34
C SER A 62 -3.62 -13.60 -5.47
N MET A 63 -3.73 -12.87 -4.37
CA MET A 63 -4.32 -11.54 -4.28
C MET A 63 -3.21 -10.49 -4.20
N ALA A 64 -3.49 -9.25 -4.59
CA ALA A 64 -2.61 -8.10 -4.36
C ALA A 64 -2.59 -7.65 -2.89
N CYS A 65 -2.64 -8.61 -1.96
CA CYS A 65 -2.31 -8.36 -0.57
C CYS A 65 -0.85 -7.92 -0.45
N ILE A 66 -0.53 -7.27 0.66
CA ILE A 66 0.83 -6.86 0.99
C ILE A 66 1.41 -7.94 1.92
N PRO A 67 2.08 -9.01 1.43
CA PRO A 67 2.65 -10.07 2.28
C PRO A 67 3.93 -9.55 2.94
N VAL A 68 3.77 -8.64 3.90
CA VAL A 68 4.87 -8.13 4.70
C VAL A 68 4.64 -8.56 6.14
N HIS A 69 5.48 -9.48 6.61
CA HIS A 69 5.62 -9.76 8.02
C HIS A 69 6.33 -8.58 8.68
N TRP A 70 5.61 -7.90 9.59
CA TRP A 70 6.18 -6.84 10.40
C TRP A 70 6.44 -7.37 11.81
N TYR A 71 7.69 -7.26 12.25
CA TYR A 71 8.11 -7.60 13.60
C TYR A 71 8.34 -6.30 14.39
N LEU A 72 7.97 -6.30 15.67
CA LEU A 72 8.31 -5.21 16.57
C LEU A 72 9.83 -5.07 16.67
N PRO A 73 10.37 -3.84 16.71
CA PRO A 73 11.78 -3.66 17.07
C PRO A 73 12.00 -4.24 18.47
N GLY A 74 13.03 -5.07 18.61
CA GLY A 74 13.46 -5.66 19.88
C GLY A 74 14.12 -4.66 20.82
#